data_AF-A0AAU5UA10-F1
#
_entry.id   AF-A0AAU5UA10-F1
#
_cell.length_a   1.000
_cell.length_b   1.000
_cell.length_c   1.000
_cell.angle_alpha   90.00
_cell.angle_beta   90.00
_cell.angle_gamma   90.00
#
_symmetry.space_group_name_H-M   'P 1'
#
loop_
_entity.id
_entity.type
_entity.pdbx_description
1 polymer ?
#
loop_
_entity_poly.entity_id
_entity_poly.type
_entity_poly.pdbx_seq_one_letter_code
_entity_poly.pdbx_strand_id
1 'polypeptide(L)'
;MISLRRLAVPLALVLVAGSTTAAAADTQESPKIVASCDQKVEPGEYTCFAQRRADLGFRAKALTDTPAGYGPSDLQSAYKLPSATAGQGQRVYIVDAYDDPTAEADLAVYRKQFGLPACTTANGCFQKLNQDGLPSPLPAPSRSWSGEISLDLDMVSAICPNCGITLIESDSPSDDLLKAVKTANELGAKFVSLSWGGPESSDLAELDKLYFNPRGVVYAASTGDYDYDAGVSYPASSAATTAIGGTTLTKDDSPRGWTETVWNNGPGQGTGSGCSSLTAKPSWQSVIPAATCPKRAIADVSAIADPANGVAVYQTTGGSGWAVYGGTSAAAPVIAATYALAGDPAPDSRPAGYPYGATGNLNDVVEGNNGSCTPAALCTAQPGWDGPTGLGTPIGTRALTSPTKANRITVSAPTQQFNAAGDVVVLRARATDSGRGLVRFSATGLPAGLRIDALSGIIYGRPTAPGTYSVTVTGTDSTKARGNTVINWIVSTHKDAVVNGDFESGTGGWTETPDVIRADGQYSHSGLGYAWLGGTGTTHTDSLSQRVSVPSFGHPTLRFALRVVGGDDVLQLTVDGHTVKTFNRSTPSYATQSVDLTPYRGRTVTLEWTSTENEGAPTTFLLDDVSVN
;
A
#
# COMPACT_ATOMS: atom_id res chain seq x y z
N MET A 1 -43.41 -94.30 17.26
CA MET A 1 -42.59 -94.63 18.45
C MET A 1 -41.23 -93.97 18.25
N ILE A 2 -40.65 -93.10 19.07
CA ILE A 2 -40.92 -92.52 20.39
C ILE A 2 -40.28 -91.10 20.37
N SER A 3 -40.87 -90.20 21.16
CA SER A 3 -40.55 -88.78 21.35
C SER A 3 -39.65 -88.55 22.59
N LEU A 4 -39.23 -87.29 22.77
CA LEU A 4 -38.91 -86.53 24.00
C LEU A 4 -37.45 -86.01 24.09
N ARG A 5 -37.24 -84.70 23.89
CA ARG A 5 -37.38 -83.55 24.84
C ARG A 5 -36.24 -83.49 25.87
N ARG A 6 -35.42 -82.44 25.80
CA ARG A 6 -34.57 -81.96 26.89
C ARG A 6 -35.13 -80.63 27.39
N LEU A 7 -35.38 -80.54 28.68
CA LEU A 7 -35.82 -79.35 29.41
C LEU A 7 -34.84 -79.11 30.57
N ALA A 8 -34.67 -77.82 30.87
CA ALA A 8 -33.57 -77.19 31.59
C ALA A 8 -33.64 -77.31 33.12
N VAL A 9 -32.51 -76.99 33.77
CA VAL A 9 -32.42 -76.51 35.15
C VAL A 9 -31.41 -75.33 35.17
N PRO A 10 -31.71 -74.18 35.81
CA PRO A 10 -30.91 -72.96 35.72
C PRO A 10 -29.84 -72.89 36.82
N LEU A 11 -28.70 -72.25 36.52
CA LEU A 11 -27.67 -71.92 37.50
C LEU A 11 -27.58 -70.39 37.65
N ALA A 12 -27.89 -69.91 38.86
CA ALA A 12 -27.80 -68.50 39.22
C ALA A 12 -26.33 -68.11 39.45
N LEU A 13 -25.88 -67.03 38.81
CA LEU A 13 -24.55 -66.46 38.99
C LEU A 13 -24.64 -65.31 40.00
N VAL A 14 -23.93 -65.44 41.11
CA VAL A 14 -23.78 -64.40 42.15
C VAL A 14 -22.75 -63.37 41.66
N LEU A 15 -23.17 -62.12 41.44
CA LEU A 15 -22.27 -60.99 41.20
C LEU A 15 -21.69 -60.52 42.53
N VAL A 16 -20.36 -60.57 42.64
CA VAL A 16 -19.61 -59.89 43.70
C VAL A 16 -19.46 -58.43 43.29
N ALA A 17 -20.12 -57.52 44.01
CA ALA A 17 -19.95 -56.09 43.85
C ALA A 17 -18.60 -55.66 44.44
N GLY A 18 -17.61 -55.42 43.58
CA GLY A 18 -16.40 -54.69 43.95
C GLY A 18 -16.74 -53.20 44.08
N SER A 19 -16.57 -52.65 45.27
CA SER A 19 -16.66 -51.23 45.54
C SER A 19 -15.47 -50.51 44.90
N THR A 20 -15.62 -50.10 43.64
CA THR A 20 -14.78 -49.06 43.05
C THR A 20 -15.18 -47.74 43.68
N THR A 21 -14.33 -47.17 44.53
CA THR A 21 -14.41 -45.74 44.86
C THR A 21 -14.26 -44.98 43.55
N ALA A 22 -15.37 -44.45 43.03
CA ALA A 22 -15.33 -43.48 41.96
C ALA A 22 -14.44 -42.32 42.44
N ALA A 23 -13.33 -42.09 41.75
CA ALA A 23 -12.63 -40.82 41.89
C ALA A 23 -13.67 -39.73 41.61
N ALA A 24 -13.88 -38.84 42.57
CA ALA A 24 -14.69 -37.66 42.33
C ALA A 24 -14.17 -37.01 41.05
N ALA A 25 -15.05 -36.83 40.06
CA ALA A 25 -14.75 -35.94 38.95
C ALA A 25 -14.42 -34.59 39.59
N ASP A 26 -13.17 -34.17 39.46
CA ASP A 26 -12.73 -32.86 39.89
C ASP A 26 -13.56 -31.86 39.07
N THR A 27 -14.58 -31.28 39.68
CA THR A 27 -15.36 -30.21 39.07
C THR A 27 -14.43 -29.01 39.01
N GLN A 28 -13.61 -28.94 37.98
CA GLN A 28 -12.75 -27.79 37.72
C GLN A 28 -13.67 -26.58 37.55
N GLU A 29 -13.68 -25.71 38.56
CA GLU A 29 -14.47 -24.49 38.58
C GLU A 29 -14.12 -23.66 37.34
N SER A 30 -15.14 -23.14 36.63
CA SER A 30 -14.90 -22.33 35.43
C SER A 30 -13.97 -21.15 35.75
N PRO A 31 -13.01 -20.82 34.86
CA PRO A 31 -12.13 -19.67 35.01
C PRO A 31 -12.84 -18.40 35.47
N LYS A 32 -12.34 -17.74 36.52
CA LYS A 32 -12.86 -16.44 36.94
C LYS A 32 -12.21 -15.33 36.12
N ILE A 33 -12.95 -14.78 35.18
CA ILE A 33 -12.49 -13.74 34.26
C ILE A 33 -13.08 -12.38 34.67
N VAL A 34 -12.29 -11.32 34.53
CA VAL A 34 -12.72 -9.92 34.75
C VAL A 34 -12.28 -9.04 33.59
N ALA A 35 -13.15 -8.12 33.17
CA ALA A 35 -12.77 -7.07 32.23
C ALA A 35 -11.79 -6.09 32.87
N SER A 36 -10.84 -5.59 32.08
CA SER A 36 -9.86 -4.60 32.54
C SER A 36 -10.46 -3.19 32.52
N CYS A 37 -11.22 -2.85 31.48
CA CYS A 37 -11.91 -1.56 31.33
C CYS A 37 -13.36 -1.56 31.81
N ASP A 38 -13.91 -0.37 32.07
CA ASP A 38 -15.35 -0.20 32.30
C ASP A 38 -16.10 -0.52 31.00
N GLN A 39 -17.13 -1.34 31.11
CA GLN A 39 -17.87 -1.89 29.99
C GLN A 39 -19.16 -1.14 29.70
N LYS A 40 -19.51 -0.19 30.58
CA LYS A 40 -20.61 0.72 30.34
C LYS A 40 -20.08 1.95 29.60
N VAL A 41 -20.22 1.93 28.28
CA VAL A 41 -19.90 3.08 27.42
C VAL A 41 -21.16 3.87 27.08
N GLU A 42 -21.12 5.18 27.27
CA GLU A 42 -22.15 6.08 26.75
C GLU A 42 -21.92 6.34 25.25
N PRO A 43 -22.91 6.87 24.49
CA PRO A 43 -22.71 7.19 23.07
C PRO A 43 -21.52 8.15 22.86
N GLY A 44 -20.55 7.74 22.04
CA GLY A 44 -19.32 8.51 21.78
C GLY A 44 -18.14 8.14 22.70
N GLU A 45 -18.34 7.22 23.64
CA GLU A 45 -17.28 6.64 24.45
C GLU A 45 -16.89 5.24 23.96
N TYR A 46 -15.66 4.85 24.29
CA TYR A 46 -15.06 3.58 23.94
C TYR A 46 -14.61 2.83 25.18
N THR A 47 -14.51 1.52 25.07
CA THR A 47 -13.91 0.66 26.10
C THR A 47 -12.87 -0.24 25.48
N CYS A 48 -11.87 -0.62 26.28
CA CYS A 48 -10.93 -1.66 25.91
C CYS A 48 -11.53 -3.04 26.12
N PHE A 49 -11.03 -4.02 25.36
CA PHE A 49 -11.52 -5.39 25.39
C PHE A 49 -10.53 -6.35 26.07
N ALA A 50 -9.60 -5.89 26.91
CA ALA A 50 -8.74 -6.82 27.68
C ALA A 50 -9.53 -7.55 28.77
N GLN A 51 -9.48 -8.87 28.74
CA GLN A 51 -10.01 -9.73 29.81
C GLN A 51 -8.89 -10.44 30.56
N ARG A 52 -8.91 -10.38 31.90
CA ARG A 52 -7.90 -11.00 32.77
C ARG A 52 -8.47 -12.16 33.58
N ARG A 53 -7.66 -13.20 33.75
CA ARG A 53 -7.87 -14.30 34.70
C ARG A 53 -7.65 -13.85 36.15
N ALA A 54 -8.74 -13.53 36.85
CA ALA A 54 -8.71 -13.08 38.24
C ALA A 54 -8.49 -14.22 39.24
N ASP A 55 -8.86 -15.46 38.90
CA ASP A 55 -8.61 -16.67 39.70
C ASP A 55 -7.11 -16.99 39.84
N LEU A 56 -6.31 -16.70 38.81
CA LEU A 56 -4.86 -16.92 38.85
C LEU A 56 -4.10 -15.82 39.62
N GLY A 57 -4.71 -14.65 39.76
CA GLY A 57 -4.09 -13.48 40.38
C GLY A 57 -2.86 -12.96 39.61
N PHE A 58 -2.19 -11.96 40.19
CA PHE A 58 -0.88 -11.51 39.70
C PHE A 58 0.22 -12.30 40.39
N ARG A 59 1.26 -12.69 39.63
CA ARG A 59 2.45 -13.38 40.16
C ARG A 59 3.68 -12.48 40.09
N ALA A 60 4.30 -12.27 41.25
CA ALA A 60 5.50 -11.44 41.36
C ALA A 60 6.76 -12.11 40.78
N LYS A 61 7.52 -11.34 40.00
CA LYS A 61 8.99 -11.30 39.76
C LYS A 61 9.86 -12.58 39.60
N ALA A 62 9.39 -13.82 39.70
CA ALA A 62 10.29 -14.98 39.55
C ALA A 62 10.66 -15.22 38.06
N LEU A 63 11.83 -14.73 37.63
CA LEU A 63 12.40 -14.94 36.27
C LEU A 63 12.69 -16.41 35.91
N THR A 64 12.62 -17.33 36.89
CA THR A 64 12.98 -18.74 36.71
C THR A 64 11.80 -19.64 36.35
N ASP A 65 10.56 -19.19 36.56
CA ASP A 65 9.37 -19.97 36.28
C ASP A 65 8.74 -19.45 34.98
N THR A 66 8.37 -20.36 34.08
CA THR A 66 7.59 -19.98 32.89
C THR A 66 6.26 -19.36 33.34
N PRO A 67 5.94 -18.11 32.94
CA PRO A 67 4.66 -17.50 33.26
C PRO A 67 3.49 -18.36 32.77
N ALA A 68 2.35 -18.28 33.46
CA ALA A 68 1.13 -18.88 32.95
C ALA A 68 0.65 -18.16 31.67
N GLY A 69 -0.05 -18.88 30.80
CA GLY A 69 -0.50 -18.39 29.49
C GLY A 69 0.53 -18.63 28.39
N TYR A 70 0.10 -18.44 27.14
CA TYR A 70 0.98 -18.61 25.98
C TYR A 70 1.97 -17.46 25.84
N GLY A 71 3.19 -17.79 25.43
CA GLY A 71 4.26 -16.84 25.15
C GLY A 71 4.58 -16.72 23.65
N PRO A 72 5.65 -15.98 23.29
CA PRO A 72 6.01 -15.71 21.89
C PRO A 72 6.19 -16.97 21.05
N SER A 73 6.90 -18.00 21.56
CA SER A 73 7.14 -19.24 20.81
C SER A 73 5.85 -20.00 20.49
N ASP A 74 4.86 -19.94 21.39
CA ASP A 74 3.55 -20.57 21.19
C ASP A 74 2.79 -19.89 20.05
N LEU A 75 2.65 -18.56 20.12
CA LEU A 75 1.90 -17.78 19.12
C LEU A 75 2.57 -17.82 17.74
N GLN A 76 3.90 -17.70 17.69
CA GLN A 76 4.67 -17.78 16.45
C GLN A 76 4.55 -19.16 15.80
N SER A 77 4.52 -20.24 16.60
CA SER A 77 4.29 -21.60 16.11
C SER A 77 2.85 -21.78 15.62
N ALA A 78 1.86 -21.34 16.40
CA ALA A 78 0.45 -21.48 16.09
C ALA A 78 0.06 -20.85 14.75
N TYR A 79 0.62 -19.67 14.46
CA TYR A 79 0.34 -18.91 13.24
C TYR A 79 1.44 -19.01 12.19
N LYS A 80 2.45 -19.88 12.36
CA LYS A 80 3.57 -20.11 11.43
C LYS A 80 4.29 -18.81 11.00
N LEU A 81 4.62 -17.96 11.96
CA LEU A 81 5.10 -16.61 11.71
C LEU A 81 6.61 -16.54 11.47
N PRO A 82 7.09 -15.71 10.51
CA PRO A 82 8.52 -15.50 10.24
C PRO A 82 9.16 -14.50 11.22
N SER A 83 8.74 -14.50 12.50
CA SER A 83 9.08 -13.48 13.50
C SER A 83 10.57 -13.32 13.77
N ALA A 84 11.36 -14.39 13.57
CA ALA A 84 12.80 -14.36 13.74
C ALA A 84 13.54 -13.58 12.63
N THR A 85 12.95 -13.47 11.43
CA THR A 85 13.64 -12.95 10.23
C THR A 85 12.95 -11.76 9.58
N ALA A 86 11.68 -11.48 9.90
CA ALA A 86 10.90 -10.38 9.35
C ALA A 86 10.69 -9.25 10.38
N GLY A 87 10.08 -8.15 9.93
CA GLY A 87 9.70 -7.00 10.77
C GLY A 87 10.78 -5.94 11.00
N GLN A 88 12.03 -6.20 10.57
CA GLN A 88 13.10 -5.19 10.70
C GLN A 88 12.75 -3.91 9.92
N GLY A 89 12.87 -2.76 10.58
CA GLY A 89 12.54 -1.45 10.01
C GLY A 89 11.06 -1.10 10.04
N GLN A 90 10.20 -2.03 10.47
CA GLN A 90 8.77 -1.79 10.64
C GLN A 90 8.47 -1.24 12.04
N ARG A 91 7.34 -0.56 12.16
CA ARG A 91 6.87 0.01 13.43
C ARG A 91 5.37 -0.16 13.59
N VAL A 92 4.95 -0.75 14.71
CA VAL A 92 3.54 -0.86 15.09
C VAL A 92 3.19 0.28 16.03
N TYR A 93 2.10 0.96 15.73
CA TYR A 93 1.53 2.02 16.56
C TYR A 93 0.39 1.42 17.38
N ILE A 94 0.42 1.62 18.69
CA ILE A 94 -0.66 1.25 19.61
C ILE A 94 -1.33 2.55 20.03
N VAL A 95 -2.66 2.59 19.99
CA VAL A 95 -3.46 3.73 20.42
C VAL A 95 -4.37 3.30 21.55
N ASP A 96 -4.10 3.81 22.75
CA ASP A 96 -4.83 3.47 23.97
C ASP A 96 -5.16 4.73 24.79
N ALA A 97 -6.10 4.62 25.72
CA ALA A 97 -6.46 5.74 26.59
C ALA A 97 -5.71 5.70 27.91
N TYR A 98 -5.44 6.90 28.44
CA TYR A 98 -4.71 7.15 29.69
C TYR A 98 -3.24 6.72 29.66
N ASP A 99 -2.52 7.08 30.72
CA ASP A 99 -1.10 6.76 30.88
C ASP A 99 -0.89 5.40 31.56
N ASP A 100 0.02 4.57 31.01
CA ASP A 100 0.72 3.51 31.73
C ASP A 100 2.16 3.97 32.08
N PRO A 101 2.38 4.53 33.28
CA PRO A 101 3.68 5.05 33.68
C PRO A 101 4.82 4.03 33.65
N THR A 102 4.51 2.72 33.70
CA THR A 102 5.51 1.65 33.78
C THR A 102 5.72 0.89 32.48
N ALA A 103 5.03 1.29 31.39
CA ALA A 103 5.05 0.61 30.09
C ALA A 103 6.44 0.14 29.62
N GLU A 104 7.44 1.03 29.55
CA GLU A 104 8.79 0.64 29.09
C GLU A 104 9.49 -0.33 30.04
N ALA A 105 9.32 -0.14 31.36
CA ALA A 105 9.94 -0.99 32.37
C ALA A 105 9.33 -2.39 32.39
N ASP A 106 8.00 -2.48 32.23
CA ASP A 106 7.25 -3.73 32.18
C ASP A 106 7.56 -4.50 30.88
N LEU A 107 7.57 -3.80 29.74
CA LEU A 107 7.99 -4.34 28.45
C LEU A 107 9.40 -4.93 28.49
N ALA A 108 10.32 -4.29 29.22
CA ALA A 108 11.68 -4.79 29.39
C ALA A 108 11.72 -6.12 30.17
N VAL A 109 10.83 -6.32 31.15
CA VAL A 109 10.71 -7.59 31.87
C VAL A 109 10.15 -8.67 30.96
N TYR A 110 9.07 -8.38 30.23
CA TYR A 110 8.47 -9.32 29.28
C TYR A 110 9.49 -9.81 28.25
N ARG A 111 10.15 -8.87 27.58
CA ARG A 111 11.11 -9.19 26.51
C ARG A 111 12.31 -9.95 27.04
N LYS A 112 12.79 -9.64 28.25
CA LYS A 112 13.87 -10.39 28.91
C LYS A 112 13.44 -11.83 29.24
N GLN A 113 12.23 -12.03 29.76
CA GLN A 113 11.72 -13.36 30.12
C GLN A 113 11.71 -14.31 28.92
N PHE A 114 11.31 -13.80 27.75
CA PHE A 114 11.20 -14.60 26.54
C PHE A 114 12.42 -14.51 25.61
N GLY A 115 13.53 -13.93 26.07
CA GLY A 115 14.78 -13.85 25.29
C GLY A 115 14.69 -12.98 24.03
N LEU A 116 13.78 -12.01 24.01
CA LEU A 116 13.60 -11.08 22.90
C LEU A 116 14.59 -9.90 22.99
N PRO A 117 15.01 -9.29 21.86
CA PRO A 117 15.88 -8.11 21.87
C PRO A 117 15.30 -6.98 22.72
N ALA A 118 16.11 -6.17 23.41
CA ALA A 118 15.59 -5.05 24.19
C ALA A 118 14.83 -4.04 23.30
N CYS A 119 13.67 -3.55 23.75
CA CYS A 119 12.92 -2.49 23.09
C CYS A 119 12.76 -1.32 24.05
N THR A 120 13.50 -0.23 23.81
CA THR A 120 13.62 0.91 24.74
C THR A 120 13.58 2.23 23.98
N THR A 121 13.31 3.32 24.67
CA THR A 121 13.48 4.66 24.12
C THR A 121 14.93 4.95 23.81
N ALA A 122 15.87 4.47 24.64
CA ALA A 122 17.30 4.69 24.44
C ALA A 122 17.84 4.08 23.14
N ASN A 123 17.34 2.91 22.72
CA ASN A 123 17.74 2.27 21.46
C ASN A 123 16.79 2.57 20.29
N GLY A 124 15.81 3.46 20.47
CA GLY A 124 14.87 3.89 19.44
C GLY A 124 13.83 2.85 19.03
N CYS A 125 13.78 1.70 19.71
CA CYS A 125 12.77 0.67 19.45
C CYS A 125 11.41 1.07 20.02
N PHE A 126 11.36 1.62 21.24
CA PHE A 126 10.12 2.01 21.91
C PHE A 126 9.99 3.54 21.96
N GLN A 127 8.80 4.05 21.63
CA GLN A 127 8.46 5.45 21.77
C GLN A 127 7.10 5.58 22.46
N LYS A 128 7.01 6.52 23.39
CA LYS A 128 5.78 6.83 24.12
C LYS A 128 5.40 8.29 23.90
N LEU A 129 4.16 8.54 23.49
CA LEU A 129 3.64 9.85 23.11
C LEU A 129 2.23 10.06 23.66
N ASN A 130 1.83 11.31 23.84
CA ASN A 130 0.43 11.69 24.04
C ASN A 130 -0.31 11.82 22.68
N GLN A 131 -1.61 12.06 22.75
CA GLN A 131 -2.48 12.27 21.58
C GLN A 131 -2.12 13.44 20.66
N ASP A 132 -1.19 14.33 21.04
CA ASP A 132 -0.67 15.42 20.20
C ASP A 132 0.71 15.08 19.59
N GLY A 133 1.19 13.84 19.77
CA GLY A 133 2.46 13.38 19.25
C GLY A 133 3.68 13.88 20.03
N LEU A 134 3.47 14.31 21.27
CA LEU A 134 4.52 14.83 22.15
C LEU A 134 4.87 13.81 23.25
N PRO A 135 6.14 13.75 23.69
CA PRO A 135 6.53 12.87 24.80
C PRO A 135 6.02 13.35 26.17
N SER A 136 5.50 14.59 26.26
CA SER A 136 4.97 15.18 27.49
C SER A 136 4.13 16.43 27.20
N PRO A 137 3.16 16.81 28.06
CA PRO A 137 2.69 16.03 29.21
C PRO A 137 1.95 14.77 28.74
N LEU A 138 2.18 13.65 29.44
CA LEU A 138 1.41 12.43 29.22
C LEU A 138 0.05 12.54 29.94
N PRO A 139 -0.97 11.77 29.50
CA PRO A 139 -2.27 11.72 30.17
C PRO A 139 -2.21 11.33 31.65
N ALA A 140 -3.35 11.42 32.34
CA ALA A 140 -3.45 10.90 33.70
C ALA A 140 -3.35 9.36 33.70
N PRO A 141 -2.71 8.72 34.70
CA PRO A 141 -2.58 7.27 34.71
C PRO A 141 -3.88 6.57 35.09
N SER A 142 -4.12 5.40 34.51
CA SER A 142 -5.31 4.58 34.78
C SER A 142 -4.95 3.13 35.02
N ARG A 143 -5.21 2.64 36.24
CA ARG A 143 -4.97 1.23 36.61
C ARG A 143 -5.71 0.22 35.73
N SER A 144 -6.84 0.64 35.17
CA SER A 144 -7.73 -0.17 34.34
C SER A 144 -7.17 -0.30 32.92
N TRP A 145 -6.75 0.81 32.32
CA TRP A 145 -6.16 0.84 30.98
C TRP A 145 -4.70 0.41 30.92
N SER A 146 -3.92 0.50 32.00
CA SER A 146 -2.54 0.00 32.00
C SER A 146 -2.45 -1.49 31.71
N GLY A 147 -3.49 -2.28 32.05
CA GLY A 147 -3.53 -3.71 31.68
C GLY A 147 -3.77 -3.94 30.19
N GLU A 148 -4.55 -3.07 29.54
CA GLU A 148 -4.71 -3.06 28.07
C GLU A 148 -3.40 -2.70 27.39
N ILE A 149 -2.79 -1.58 27.80
CA ILE A 149 -1.53 -1.09 27.24
C ILE A 149 -0.44 -2.15 27.37
N SER A 150 -0.29 -2.78 28.53
CA SER A 150 0.68 -3.86 28.74
C SER A 150 0.40 -5.07 27.85
N LEU A 151 -0.87 -5.47 27.69
CA LEU A 151 -1.27 -6.55 26.79
C LEU A 151 -0.87 -6.25 25.33
N ASP A 152 -1.19 -5.06 24.84
CA ASP A 152 -0.90 -4.64 23.47
C ASP A 152 0.62 -4.62 23.19
N LEU A 153 1.40 -4.03 24.10
CA LEU A 153 2.86 -3.97 23.99
C LEU A 153 3.52 -5.36 23.99
N ASP A 154 3.05 -6.24 24.87
CA ASP A 154 3.56 -7.60 25.00
C ASP A 154 3.19 -8.43 23.77
N MET A 155 1.97 -8.29 23.23
CA MET A 155 1.54 -9.01 22.02
C MET A 155 2.27 -8.55 20.77
N VAL A 156 2.49 -7.24 20.58
CA VAL A 156 3.35 -6.76 19.50
C VAL A 156 4.76 -7.32 19.64
N SER A 157 5.32 -7.35 20.85
CA SER A 157 6.63 -7.94 21.11
C SER A 157 6.70 -9.43 20.84
N ALA A 158 5.65 -10.17 21.21
CA ALA A 158 5.53 -11.61 21.00
C ALA A 158 5.53 -11.97 19.52
N ILE A 159 4.84 -11.16 18.70
CA ILE A 159 4.65 -11.45 17.29
C ILE A 159 5.76 -10.86 16.42
N CYS A 160 6.10 -9.58 16.60
CA CYS A 160 7.13 -8.90 15.82
C CYS A 160 8.27 -8.37 16.70
N PRO A 161 9.17 -9.24 17.19
CA PRO A 161 10.25 -8.84 18.10
C PRO A 161 11.26 -7.88 17.45
N ASN A 162 11.32 -7.81 16.11
CA ASN A 162 12.20 -6.91 15.36
C ASN A 162 11.53 -5.58 14.96
N CYS A 163 10.23 -5.42 15.22
CA CYS A 163 9.51 -4.17 14.98
C CYS A 163 9.86 -3.13 16.07
N GLY A 164 9.86 -1.86 15.70
CA GLY A 164 9.69 -0.78 16.66
C GLY A 164 8.24 -0.69 17.13
N ILE A 165 8.02 -0.07 18.28
CA ILE A 165 6.71 0.13 18.89
C ILE A 165 6.56 1.60 19.25
N THR A 166 5.45 2.21 18.83
CA THR A 166 5.05 3.55 19.30
C THR A 166 3.72 3.44 20.01
N LEU A 167 3.71 3.74 21.30
CA LEU A 167 2.51 3.87 22.12
C LEU A 167 2.05 5.34 22.07
N ILE A 168 0.81 5.57 21.67
CA ILE A 168 0.15 6.88 21.69
C ILE A 168 -1.01 6.80 22.68
N GLU A 169 -0.90 7.56 23.76
CA GLU A 169 -1.88 7.59 24.85
C GLU A 169 -2.80 8.81 24.72
N SER A 170 -4.11 8.57 24.80
CA SER A 170 -5.13 9.60 24.77
C SER A 170 -5.54 10.08 26.16
N ASP A 171 -6.07 11.30 26.24
CA ASP A 171 -6.48 11.90 27.52
C ASP A 171 -7.72 11.23 28.11
N SER A 172 -8.57 10.65 27.24
CA SER A 172 -9.79 9.95 27.62
C SER A 172 -10.17 8.88 26.58
N PRO A 173 -11.03 7.91 26.95
CA PRO A 173 -11.51 6.87 26.04
C PRO A 173 -12.72 7.36 25.24
N SER A 174 -12.58 8.50 24.59
CA SER A 174 -13.63 9.16 23.78
C SER A 174 -13.06 9.59 22.42
N ASP A 175 -13.48 10.72 21.86
CA ASP A 175 -12.90 11.33 20.65
C ASP A 175 -11.38 11.55 20.74
N ASP A 176 -10.83 11.62 21.95
CA ASP A 176 -9.38 11.67 22.21
C ASP A 176 -8.63 10.44 21.66
N LEU A 177 -9.24 9.24 21.67
CA LEU A 177 -8.68 8.05 21.02
C LEU A 177 -8.61 8.24 19.50
N LEU A 178 -9.66 8.79 18.89
CA LEU A 178 -9.66 9.09 17.45
C LEU A 178 -8.63 10.16 17.08
N LYS A 179 -8.45 11.17 17.95
CA LYS A 179 -7.37 12.14 17.82
C LYS A 179 -6.00 11.46 17.87
N ALA A 180 -5.78 10.50 18.77
CA ALA A 180 -4.56 9.70 18.80
C ALA A 180 -4.34 8.86 17.51
N VAL A 181 -5.41 8.31 16.91
CA VAL A 181 -5.34 7.68 15.57
C VAL A 181 -4.89 8.68 14.50
N LYS A 182 -5.44 9.91 14.52
CA LYS A 182 -5.00 10.97 13.61
C LYS A 182 -3.51 11.28 13.77
N THR A 183 -3.03 11.34 15.00
CA THR A 183 -1.61 11.54 15.31
C THR A 183 -0.74 10.40 14.77
N ALA A 184 -1.17 9.15 14.90
CA ALA A 184 -0.48 8.01 14.28
C ALA A 184 -0.34 8.22 12.75
N ASN A 185 -1.41 8.67 12.10
CA ASN A 185 -1.41 8.93 10.65
C ASN A 185 -0.45 10.06 10.27
N GLU A 186 -0.40 11.14 11.05
CA GLU A 186 0.51 12.27 10.82
C GLU A 186 1.98 11.90 11.03
N LEU A 187 2.26 10.93 11.92
CA LEU A 187 3.57 10.32 12.10
C LEU A 187 3.93 9.31 11.01
N GLY A 188 3.04 9.08 10.04
CA GLY A 188 3.27 8.18 8.91
C GLY A 188 3.11 6.70 9.26
N ALA A 189 2.27 6.37 10.24
CA ALA A 189 1.98 4.99 10.63
C ALA A 189 1.55 4.12 9.45
N LYS A 190 1.99 2.86 9.49
CA LYS A 190 1.61 1.81 8.55
C LYS A 190 0.81 0.69 9.19
N PHE A 191 1.01 0.47 10.48
CA PHE A 191 0.33 -0.56 11.27
C PHE A 191 -0.13 0.08 12.57
N VAL A 192 -1.44 0.12 12.77
CA VAL A 192 -2.10 0.70 13.94
C VAL A 192 -2.96 -0.40 14.60
N SER A 193 -2.69 -0.68 15.87
CA SER A 193 -3.49 -1.56 16.74
C SER A 193 -4.53 -0.72 17.48
N LEU A 194 -5.78 -1.19 17.49
CA LEU A 194 -6.93 -0.53 18.11
C LEU A 194 -7.71 -1.57 18.93
N SER A 195 -7.26 -1.79 20.17
CA SER A 195 -7.81 -2.79 21.08
C SER A 195 -8.98 -2.26 21.93
N TRP A 196 -9.79 -1.41 21.31
CA TRP A 196 -10.92 -0.73 21.93
C TRP A 196 -12.04 -0.53 20.93
N GLY A 197 -13.23 -0.30 21.45
CA GLY A 197 -14.39 -0.03 20.61
C GLY A 197 -15.62 0.36 21.40
N GLY A 198 -16.66 0.71 20.65
CA GLY A 198 -17.94 1.17 21.17
C GLY A 198 -19.06 0.91 20.15
N PRO A 199 -20.30 1.28 20.46
CA PRO A 199 -21.42 1.09 19.54
C PRO A 199 -21.27 1.94 18.28
N GLU A 200 -21.79 1.45 17.15
CA GLU A 200 -21.92 2.28 15.94
C GLU A 200 -22.78 3.53 16.21
N SER A 201 -22.39 4.66 15.62
CA SER A 201 -23.14 5.91 15.67
C SER A 201 -23.39 6.47 14.27
N SER A 202 -24.40 7.35 14.11
CA SER A 202 -24.75 7.97 12.83
C SER A 202 -23.59 8.71 12.16
N ASP A 203 -22.61 9.13 12.94
CA ASP A 203 -21.51 9.99 12.51
C ASP A 203 -20.32 9.20 11.98
N LEU A 204 -20.38 7.86 12.01
CA LEU A 204 -19.33 6.94 11.57
C LEU A 204 -18.74 7.29 10.20
N ALA A 205 -19.57 7.69 9.24
CA ALA A 205 -19.09 8.05 7.90
C ALA A 205 -18.24 9.33 7.87
N GLU A 206 -18.42 10.23 8.84
CA GLU A 206 -17.59 11.42 9.01
C GLU A 206 -16.32 11.09 9.78
N LEU A 207 -16.43 10.28 10.85
CA LEU A 207 -15.29 9.78 11.61
C LEU A 207 -14.32 8.99 10.70
N ASP A 208 -14.83 8.12 9.82
CA ASP A 208 -14.02 7.38 8.85
C ASP A 208 -13.24 8.30 7.89
N LYS A 209 -13.84 9.41 7.46
CA LYS A 209 -13.18 10.39 6.58
C LYS A 209 -12.07 11.16 7.31
N LEU A 210 -12.23 11.39 8.61
CA LEU A 210 -11.28 12.15 9.41
C LEU A 210 -10.11 11.28 9.88
N TYR A 211 -10.41 10.06 10.35
CA TYR A 211 -9.46 9.26 11.13
C TYR A 211 -8.96 8.02 10.39
N PHE A 212 -9.75 7.46 9.47
CA PHE A 212 -9.44 6.20 8.78
C PHE A 212 -9.32 6.34 7.24
N ASN A 213 -9.21 7.57 6.74
CA ASN A 213 -9.09 7.86 5.31
C ASN A 213 -7.73 7.52 4.66
N PRO A 214 -6.57 7.61 5.36
CA PRO A 214 -5.29 7.28 4.75
C PRO A 214 -5.25 5.89 4.10
N ARG A 215 -4.69 5.84 2.89
CA ARG A 215 -4.47 4.59 2.15
C ARG A 215 -3.10 3.99 2.49
N GLY A 216 -2.97 2.67 2.29
CA GLY A 216 -1.73 1.98 2.63
C GLY A 216 -1.39 2.08 4.12
N VAL A 217 -2.42 1.98 4.97
CA VAL A 217 -2.33 1.91 6.43
C VAL A 217 -3.21 0.76 6.88
N VAL A 218 -2.68 -0.08 7.75
CA VAL A 218 -3.41 -1.14 8.46
C VAL A 218 -3.94 -0.54 9.75
N TYR A 219 -5.25 -0.64 9.95
CA TYR A 219 -5.91 -0.44 11.24
C TYR A 219 -6.50 -1.78 11.64
N ALA A 220 -5.95 -2.42 12.68
CA ALA A 220 -6.45 -3.69 13.21
C ALA A 220 -7.32 -3.37 14.43
N ALA A 221 -8.63 -3.60 14.33
CA ALA A 221 -9.59 -3.21 15.34
C ALA A 221 -10.35 -4.41 15.89
N SER A 222 -10.34 -4.56 17.21
CA SER A 222 -11.03 -5.63 17.94
C SER A 222 -12.54 -5.57 17.74
N THR A 223 -13.19 -6.72 17.55
CA THR A 223 -14.64 -6.77 17.33
C THR A 223 -15.48 -6.68 18.60
N GLY A 224 -14.85 -6.81 19.77
CA GLY A 224 -15.51 -6.80 21.07
C GLY A 224 -15.59 -8.18 21.70
N ASP A 225 -16.11 -8.20 22.93
CA ASP A 225 -15.90 -9.29 23.89
C ASP A 225 -17.20 -9.78 24.58
N TYR A 226 -18.33 -9.35 24.04
CA TYR A 226 -19.66 -9.50 24.63
C TYR A 226 -20.62 -10.24 23.70
N ASP A 227 -20.10 -11.26 23.02
CA ASP A 227 -20.88 -12.12 22.13
C ASP A 227 -21.50 -11.36 20.95
N TYR A 228 -22.38 -12.03 20.20
CA TYR A 228 -23.15 -11.44 19.11
C TYR A 228 -24.13 -10.36 19.61
N ASP A 229 -24.72 -10.54 20.80
CA ASP A 229 -25.84 -9.71 21.28
C ASP A 229 -25.44 -8.28 21.66
N ALA A 230 -24.14 -8.02 21.90
CA ALA A 230 -23.62 -6.67 22.10
C ALA A 230 -23.66 -5.82 20.82
N GLY A 231 -23.86 -6.45 19.67
CA GLY A 231 -23.91 -5.78 18.38
C GLY A 231 -22.54 -5.45 17.81
N VAL A 232 -22.56 -4.65 16.75
CA VAL A 232 -21.37 -4.35 15.95
C VAL A 232 -20.56 -3.21 16.57
N SER A 233 -19.26 -3.44 16.78
CA SER A 233 -18.35 -2.46 17.37
C SER A 233 -17.69 -1.55 16.32
N TYR A 234 -17.57 -0.27 16.63
CA TYR A 234 -16.73 0.73 15.95
C TYR A 234 -15.44 0.95 16.78
N PRO A 235 -14.23 0.98 16.17
CA PRO A 235 -13.95 1.16 14.76
C PRO A 235 -13.95 -0.10 13.89
N ALA A 236 -14.09 -1.31 14.44
CA ALA A 236 -14.06 -2.56 13.66
C ALA A 236 -15.06 -2.59 12.49
N SER A 237 -16.20 -1.93 12.63
CA SER A 237 -17.22 -1.85 11.59
C SER A 237 -16.89 -0.90 10.44
N SER A 238 -15.81 -0.12 10.52
CA SER A 238 -15.30 0.68 9.41
C SER A 238 -14.87 -0.21 8.24
N ALA A 239 -15.07 0.29 7.02
CA ALA A 239 -14.58 -0.35 5.80
C ALA A 239 -13.06 -0.17 5.58
N ALA A 240 -12.41 0.68 6.39
CA ALA A 240 -10.97 0.94 6.33
C ALA A 240 -10.18 0.04 7.30
N THR A 241 -10.82 -0.48 8.34
CA THR A 241 -10.22 -1.33 9.37
C THR A 241 -10.32 -2.81 9.01
N THR A 242 -9.32 -3.59 9.41
CA THR A 242 -9.44 -5.05 9.52
C THR A 242 -10.10 -5.35 10.87
N ALA A 243 -11.31 -5.90 10.86
CA ALA A 243 -12.01 -6.32 12.08
C ALA A 243 -11.46 -7.66 12.57
N ILE A 244 -11.03 -7.67 13.83
CA ILE A 244 -10.30 -8.79 14.43
C ILE A 244 -11.17 -9.49 15.48
N GLY A 245 -11.65 -10.67 15.14
CA GLY A 245 -12.36 -11.57 16.04
C GLY A 245 -11.43 -12.41 16.91
N GLY A 246 -12.03 -13.28 17.70
CA GLY A 246 -11.37 -14.05 18.74
C GLY A 246 -11.58 -15.56 18.64
N THR A 247 -10.51 -16.33 18.84
CA THR A 247 -10.53 -17.81 18.91
C THR A 247 -10.08 -18.33 20.27
N THR A 248 -10.53 -19.54 20.61
CA THR A 248 -9.93 -20.37 21.64
C THR A 248 -8.83 -21.21 21.00
N LEU A 249 -7.57 -20.85 21.26
CA LEU A 249 -6.40 -21.57 20.75
C LEU A 249 -5.97 -22.68 21.72
N THR A 250 -5.87 -23.91 21.24
CA THR A 250 -5.53 -25.07 22.07
C THR A 250 -4.44 -25.90 21.41
N LYS A 251 -3.43 -26.32 22.18
CA LYS A 251 -2.42 -27.28 21.71
C LYS A 251 -3.07 -28.64 21.48
N ASP A 252 -2.73 -29.28 20.37
CA ASP A 252 -3.20 -30.63 20.05
C ASP A 252 -2.11 -31.46 19.36
N ASP A 253 -2.43 -32.70 19.00
CA ASP A 253 -1.53 -33.63 18.30
C ASP A 253 -1.62 -33.53 16.76
N SER A 254 -2.28 -32.50 16.22
CA SER A 254 -2.38 -32.32 14.77
C SER A 254 -1.00 -32.01 14.16
N PRO A 255 -0.81 -32.13 12.84
CA PRO A 255 0.43 -31.68 12.19
C PRO A 255 0.71 -30.17 12.37
N ARG A 256 -0.32 -29.35 12.66
CA ARG A 256 -0.14 -27.95 13.06
C ARG A 256 0.37 -27.85 14.50
N GLY A 257 -0.02 -28.79 15.37
CA GLY A 257 0.19 -28.77 16.82
C GLY A 257 -0.83 -27.90 17.56
N TRP A 258 -1.84 -27.40 16.84
CA TRP A 258 -2.83 -26.45 17.34
C TRP A 258 -4.19 -26.66 16.67
N THR A 259 -5.24 -26.49 17.47
CA THR A 259 -6.64 -26.38 17.02
C THR A 259 -7.25 -25.08 17.53
N GLU A 260 -8.30 -24.62 16.85
CA GLU A 260 -9.02 -23.39 17.17
C GLU A 260 -10.54 -23.59 17.04
N THR A 261 -11.28 -23.05 18.01
CA THR A 261 -12.74 -22.90 17.97
C THR A 261 -13.11 -21.43 18.16
N VAL A 262 -14.37 -21.07 17.91
CA VAL A 262 -14.90 -19.77 18.32
C VAL A 262 -14.64 -19.55 19.81
N TRP A 263 -14.15 -18.36 20.18
CA TRP A 263 -14.07 -17.99 21.58
C TRP A 263 -15.45 -17.64 22.13
N ASN A 264 -15.94 -18.46 23.07
CA ASN A 264 -17.16 -18.23 23.85
C ASN A 264 -17.12 -19.04 25.15
N ASN A 265 -16.98 -18.35 26.29
CA ASN A 265 -16.95 -18.94 27.64
C ASN A 265 -18.29 -18.82 28.38
N GLY A 266 -19.36 -18.48 27.68
CA GLY A 266 -20.68 -18.19 28.23
C GLY A 266 -21.05 -16.71 28.12
N PRO A 267 -22.25 -16.34 28.60
CA PRO A 267 -22.83 -15.02 28.35
C PRO A 267 -21.92 -13.85 28.75
N GLY A 268 -21.69 -12.95 27.79
CA GLY A 268 -20.87 -11.76 27.94
C GLY A 268 -19.35 -12.02 27.95
N GLN A 269 -18.91 -13.19 27.48
CA GLN A 269 -17.49 -13.60 27.46
C GLN A 269 -17.18 -14.37 26.17
N GLY A 270 -17.31 -13.68 25.03
CA GLY A 270 -17.05 -14.27 23.72
C GLY A 270 -16.83 -13.20 22.65
N THR A 271 -16.21 -13.61 21.55
CA THR A 271 -15.87 -12.72 20.45
C THR A 271 -17.10 -11.97 19.92
N GLY A 272 -16.95 -10.69 19.57
CA GLY A 272 -17.98 -9.92 18.89
C GLY A 272 -18.07 -10.29 17.40
N SER A 273 -19.28 -10.24 16.85
CA SER A 273 -19.53 -10.39 15.41
C SER A 273 -20.81 -9.69 14.98
N GLY A 274 -21.05 -9.56 13.68
CA GLY A 274 -22.34 -9.08 13.19
C GLY A 274 -22.31 -8.40 11.83
N CYS A 275 -23.45 -7.79 11.49
CA CYS A 275 -23.64 -7.05 10.25
C CYS A 275 -23.92 -5.58 10.58
N SER A 276 -23.02 -4.69 10.14
CA SER A 276 -23.14 -3.25 10.36
C SER A 276 -24.49 -2.73 9.86
N SER A 277 -25.09 -1.84 10.64
CA SER A 277 -26.33 -1.17 10.26
C SER A 277 -26.07 0.09 9.44
N LEU A 278 -24.83 0.57 9.38
CA LEU A 278 -24.44 1.86 8.81
C LEU A 278 -23.50 1.71 7.62
N THR A 279 -22.38 1.00 7.79
CA THR A 279 -21.29 0.92 6.80
C THR A 279 -21.68 0.08 5.59
N ALA A 280 -21.53 0.66 4.39
CA ALA A 280 -21.79 -0.06 3.14
C ALA A 280 -20.85 -1.27 2.98
N LYS A 281 -21.35 -2.36 2.40
CA LYS A 281 -20.54 -3.56 2.13
C LYS A 281 -19.35 -3.20 1.22
N PRO A 282 -18.10 -3.42 1.67
CA PRO A 282 -16.94 -3.27 0.80
C PRO A 282 -16.94 -4.32 -0.32
N SER A 283 -16.45 -3.96 -1.51
CA SER A 283 -16.45 -4.87 -2.66
C SER A 283 -15.60 -6.14 -2.46
N TRP A 284 -14.63 -6.11 -1.55
CA TRP A 284 -13.80 -7.26 -1.20
C TRP A 284 -14.53 -8.28 -0.30
N GLN A 285 -15.66 -7.92 0.34
CA GLN A 285 -16.55 -8.86 1.05
C GLN A 285 -17.56 -9.56 0.13
N SER A 286 -17.25 -9.69 -1.16
CA SER A 286 -18.16 -10.29 -2.15
C SER A 286 -18.47 -11.77 -1.89
N VAL A 287 -17.59 -12.47 -1.14
CA VAL A 287 -17.80 -13.85 -0.71
C VAL A 287 -18.96 -14.00 0.28
N ILE A 288 -19.37 -12.92 0.95
CA ILE A 288 -20.47 -12.91 1.90
C ILE A 288 -21.75 -12.58 1.15
N PRO A 289 -22.75 -13.48 1.08
CA PRO A 289 -24.02 -13.19 0.41
C PRO A 289 -24.72 -11.98 1.01
N ALA A 290 -25.42 -11.19 0.18
CA ALA A 290 -26.24 -10.07 0.68
C ALA A 290 -27.37 -10.54 1.61
N ALA A 291 -27.86 -11.77 1.43
CA ALA A 291 -28.82 -12.41 2.33
C ALA A 291 -28.24 -12.71 3.71
N THR A 292 -26.93 -12.88 3.83
CA THR A 292 -26.23 -13.07 5.13
C THR A 292 -26.01 -11.73 5.82
N CYS A 293 -25.42 -10.78 5.11
CA CYS A 293 -25.24 -9.41 5.57
C CYS A 293 -25.23 -8.48 4.37
N PRO A 294 -26.18 -7.54 4.20
CA PRO A 294 -26.18 -6.63 3.06
C PRO A 294 -25.14 -5.48 3.19
N LYS A 295 -24.55 -5.30 4.37
CA LYS A 295 -23.61 -4.21 4.73
C LYS A 295 -22.23 -4.77 5.10
N ARG A 296 -21.39 -4.01 5.79
CA ARG A 296 -20.08 -4.49 6.31
C ARG A 296 -20.30 -5.54 7.38
N ALA A 297 -19.79 -6.75 7.18
CA ALA A 297 -19.87 -7.83 8.18
C ALA A 297 -18.57 -7.92 8.99
N ILE A 298 -18.62 -8.03 10.32
CA ILE A 298 -17.44 -8.32 11.17
C ILE A 298 -17.55 -9.75 11.73
N ALA A 299 -16.45 -10.49 11.92
CA ALA A 299 -15.03 -10.14 11.73
C ALA A 299 -14.51 -10.32 10.28
N ASP A 300 -13.29 -9.85 9.99
CA ASP A 300 -12.57 -10.15 8.74
C ASP A 300 -11.63 -11.35 8.91
N VAL A 301 -10.86 -11.36 10.00
CA VAL A 301 -9.97 -12.45 10.43
C VAL A 301 -9.99 -12.50 11.96
N SER A 302 -9.36 -13.52 12.55
CA SER A 302 -9.26 -13.66 14.00
C SER A 302 -7.87 -14.08 14.45
N ALA A 303 -7.63 -13.92 15.74
CA ALA A 303 -6.51 -14.53 16.44
C ALA A 303 -6.96 -14.92 17.86
N ILE A 304 -6.02 -15.42 18.66
CA ILE A 304 -6.26 -15.84 20.03
C ILE A 304 -6.93 -14.72 20.84
N ALA A 305 -7.99 -15.08 21.55
CA ALA A 305 -8.70 -14.17 22.45
C ALA A 305 -9.16 -14.85 23.74
N ASP A 306 -9.28 -16.18 23.80
CA ASP A 306 -9.85 -16.81 24.99
C ASP A 306 -8.92 -16.71 26.23
N PRO A 307 -9.30 -15.99 27.31
CA PRO A 307 -8.49 -15.91 28.53
C PRO A 307 -8.41 -17.23 29.31
N ALA A 308 -9.27 -18.22 29.05
CA ALA A 308 -9.13 -19.56 29.61
C ALA A 308 -7.81 -20.21 29.17
N ASN A 309 -7.45 -20.01 27.90
CA ASN A 309 -6.18 -20.40 27.28
C ASN A 309 -5.38 -19.16 26.86
N GLY A 310 -5.36 -18.14 27.72
CA GLY A 310 -4.89 -16.81 27.37
C GLY A 310 -3.38 -16.66 27.22
N VAL A 311 -2.96 -15.42 27.01
CA VAL A 311 -1.56 -15.01 26.81
C VAL A 311 -0.94 -14.51 28.11
N ALA A 312 0.37 -14.75 28.26
CA ALA A 312 1.14 -14.18 29.36
C ALA A 312 1.36 -12.68 29.12
N VAL A 313 1.06 -11.85 30.14
CA VAL A 313 1.27 -10.39 30.14
C VAL A 313 1.95 -9.97 31.44
N TYR A 314 2.85 -9.00 31.37
CA TYR A 314 3.49 -8.42 32.54
C TYR A 314 3.08 -6.97 32.74
N GLN A 315 2.49 -6.64 33.91
CA GLN A 315 2.16 -5.26 34.26
C GLN A 315 2.45 -4.96 35.74
N THR A 316 2.86 -3.73 36.04
CA THR A 316 3.03 -3.24 37.41
C THR A 316 2.21 -1.99 37.74
N THR A 317 1.71 -1.25 36.76
CA THR A 317 0.64 -0.27 36.99
C THR A 317 -0.71 -0.97 37.00
N GLY A 318 -1.48 -0.85 38.09
CA GLY A 318 -2.75 -1.57 38.27
C GLY A 318 -2.62 -3.07 38.56
N GLY A 319 -1.41 -3.62 38.53
CA GLY A 319 -1.07 -5.02 38.82
C GLY A 319 0.19 -5.18 39.67
N SER A 320 0.74 -6.39 39.75
CA SER A 320 1.96 -6.67 40.52
C SER A 320 2.93 -7.66 39.84
N GLY A 321 2.77 -7.85 38.52
CA GLY A 321 3.63 -8.70 37.71
C GLY A 321 2.86 -9.49 36.65
N TRP A 322 3.18 -10.78 36.54
CA TRP A 322 2.61 -11.67 35.52
C TRP A 322 1.13 -11.96 35.75
N ALA A 323 0.35 -11.92 34.69
CA ALA A 323 -1.05 -12.34 34.65
C ALA A 323 -1.39 -12.96 33.28
N VAL A 324 -2.54 -13.64 33.22
CA VAL A 324 -3.07 -14.22 31.98
C VAL A 324 -4.20 -13.36 31.46
N TYR A 325 -4.07 -12.95 30.21
CA TYR A 325 -5.00 -12.08 29.51
C TYR A 325 -5.59 -12.74 28.26
N GLY A 326 -6.70 -12.18 27.80
CA GLY A 326 -7.38 -12.50 26.56
C GLY A 326 -8.24 -11.32 26.13
N GLY A 327 -9.38 -11.62 25.51
CA GLY A 327 -10.19 -10.68 24.78
C GLY A 327 -9.73 -10.48 23.35
N THR A 328 -10.60 -9.93 22.51
CA THR A 328 -10.23 -9.50 21.15
C THR A 328 -9.18 -8.39 21.18
N SER A 329 -8.96 -7.75 22.33
CA SER A 329 -7.77 -6.93 22.62
C SER A 329 -6.44 -7.66 22.49
N ALA A 330 -6.36 -8.96 22.81
CA ALA A 330 -5.14 -9.72 22.55
C ALA A 330 -4.95 -9.98 21.04
N ALA A 331 -6.06 -10.10 20.31
CA ALA A 331 -6.05 -10.46 18.90
C ALA A 331 -5.64 -9.31 17.97
N ALA A 332 -6.08 -8.07 18.24
CA ALA A 332 -5.76 -6.89 17.44
C ALA A 332 -4.24 -6.61 17.28
N PRO A 333 -3.43 -6.52 18.35
CA PRO A 333 -1.99 -6.31 18.26
C PRO A 333 -1.28 -7.52 17.63
N VAL A 334 -1.80 -8.73 17.82
CA VAL A 334 -1.29 -9.94 17.13
C VAL A 334 -1.42 -9.79 15.62
N ILE A 335 -2.59 -9.38 15.13
CA ILE A 335 -2.82 -9.20 13.69
C ILE A 335 -2.08 -7.97 13.16
N ALA A 336 -2.06 -6.85 13.88
CA ALA A 336 -1.30 -5.65 13.50
C ALA A 336 0.19 -5.96 13.30
N ALA A 337 0.78 -6.68 14.25
CA ALA A 337 2.17 -7.12 14.17
C ALA A 337 2.38 -8.17 13.05
N THR A 338 1.39 -9.02 12.76
CA THR A 338 1.48 -9.97 11.64
C THR A 338 1.46 -9.25 10.28
N TYR A 339 0.67 -8.18 10.13
CA TYR A 339 0.76 -7.28 8.97
C TYR A 339 2.16 -6.64 8.89
N ALA A 340 2.75 -6.21 10.01
CA ALA A 340 4.10 -5.65 10.01
C ALA A 340 5.15 -6.68 9.56
N LEU A 341 5.02 -7.95 9.96
CA LEU A 341 5.85 -9.04 9.44
C LEU A 341 5.65 -9.29 7.93
N ALA A 342 4.47 -8.98 7.39
CA ALA A 342 4.15 -9.10 5.97
C ALA A 342 4.81 -8.01 5.11
N GLY A 343 5.25 -6.91 5.72
CA GLY A 343 5.87 -5.76 5.06
C GLY A 343 4.86 -4.66 4.69
N ASP A 344 5.37 -3.57 4.12
CA ASP A 344 4.59 -2.37 3.85
C ASP A 344 3.32 -2.66 3.01
N PRO A 345 2.15 -2.19 3.44
CA PRO A 345 0.96 -2.21 2.60
C PRO A 345 1.17 -1.33 1.36
N ALA A 346 0.57 -1.72 0.22
CA ALA A 346 0.66 -0.90 -0.98
C ALA A 346 0.06 0.50 -0.73
N PRO A 347 0.74 1.61 -1.13
CA PRO A 347 0.36 2.97 -0.76
C PRO A 347 -1.08 3.38 -1.04
N ASP A 348 -1.71 2.86 -2.10
CA ASP A 348 -3.08 3.22 -2.53
C ASP A 348 -4.14 2.18 -2.16
N SER A 349 -3.77 1.17 -1.36
CA SER A 349 -4.64 0.04 -1.06
C SER A 349 -5.45 0.23 0.24
N ARG A 350 -6.45 -0.66 0.44
CA ARG A 350 -7.09 -0.88 1.75
C ARG A 350 -6.69 -2.26 2.28
N PRO A 351 -5.78 -2.35 3.25
CA PRO A 351 -5.29 -3.62 3.78
C PRO A 351 -6.37 -4.55 4.34
N ALA A 352 -7.48 -4.01 4.85
CA ALA A 352 -8.65 -4.79 5.29
C ALA A 352 -9.16 -5.80 4.25
N GLY A 353 -8.96 -5.54 2.96
CA GLY A 353 -9.35 -6.45 1.89
C GLY A 353 -8.32 -7.52 1.52
N TYR A 354 -7.09 -7.49 2.06
CA TYR A 354 -6.05 -8.46 1.68
C TYR A 354 -6.42 -9.92 2.01
N PRO A 355 -6.96 -10.24 3.21
CA PRO A 355 -7.30 -11.62 3.57
C PRO A 355 -8.25 -12.29 2.58
N TYR A 356 -9.20 -11.53 2.04
CA TYR A 356 -10.21 -12.00 1.08
C TYR A 356 -9.61 -12.42 -0.28
N GLY A 357 -8.40 -11.98 -0.61
CA GLY A 357 -7.67 -12.40 -1.82
C GLY A 357 -6.79 -13.64 -1.64
N ALA A 358 -6.65 -14.14 -0.40
CA ALA A 358 -5.68 -15.18 -0.06
C ALA A 358 -6.18 -16.11 1.06
N THR A 359 -7.47 -16.47 1.04
CA THR A 359 -8.14 -17.29 2.07
C THR A 359 -7.48 -18.64 2.31
N GLY A 360 -6.83 -19.23 1.30
CA GLY A 360 -6.04 -20.47 1.45
C GLY A 360 -4.79 -20.34 2.33
N ASN A 361 -4.52 -19.14 2.89
CA ASN A 361 -3.47 -18.87 3.85
C ASN A 361 -4.01 -18.52 5.24
N LEU A 362 -5.21 -18.99 5.54
CA LEU A 362 -5.85 -18.87 6.84
C LEU A 362 -6.26 -20.27 7.34
N ASN A 363 -6.22 -20.48 8.65
CA ASN A 363 -6.82 -21.63 9.30
C ASN A 363 -8.30 -21.32 9.48
N ASP A 364 -9.14 -22.00 8.71
CA ASP A 364 -10.60 -21.88 8.77
C ASP A 364 -11.12 -22.47 10.09
N VAL A 365 -11.84 -21.66 10.88
CA VAL A 365 -12.38 -22.07 12.18
C VAL A 365 -13.84 -22.44 11.98
N VAL A 366 -14.16 -23.72 12.05
CA VAL A 366 -15.46 -24.25 11.62
C VAL A 366 -16.34 -24.75 12.77
N GLU A 367 -15.90 -24.55 14.02
CA GLU A 367 -16.56 -25.07 15.22
C GLU A 367 -16.78 -23.97 16.27
N GLY A 368 -18.00 -23.92 16.82
CA GLY A 368 -18.41 -23.01 17.89
C GLY A 368 -19.40 -21.93 17.44
N ASN A 369 -19.85 -21.13 18.40
CA ASN A 369 -20.73 -19.98 18.19
C ASN A 369 -20.47 -18.92 19.27
N ASN A 370 -20.83 -17.68 19.01
CA ASN A 370 -20.80 -16.57 19.99
C ASN A 370 -22.23 -16.08 20.30
N GLY A 371 -23.22 -16.96 20.28
CA GLY A 371 -24.63 -16.59 20.49
C GLY A 371 -25.59 -17.27 19.53
N SER A 372 -26.80 -16.71 19.43
CA SER A 372 -27.87 -17.24 18.57
C SER A 372 -28.47 -16.12 17.72
N CYS A 373 -28.49 -16.32 16.40
CA CYS A 373 -28.85 -15.28 15.45
C CYS A 373 -29.46 -15.86 14.17
N THR A 374 -30.08 -15.00 13.36
CA THR A 374 -30.49 -15.33 11.99
C THR A 374 -30.07 -14.18 11.08
N PRO A 375 -29.30 -14.44 10.01
CA PRO A 375 -28.78 -15.74 9.56
C PRO A 375 -27.69 -16.31 10.49
N ALA A 376 -27.69 -17.63 10.70
CA ALA A 376 -26.78 -18.31 11.64
C ALA A 376 -25.29 -18.06 11.37
N ALA A 377 -24.92 -17.85 10.09
CA ALA A 377 -23.59 -17.49 9.65
C ALA A 377 -23.00 -16.24 10.34
N LEU A 378 -23.82 -15.38 10.96
CA LEU A 378 -23.34 -14.22 11.70
C LEU A 378 -22.85 -14.53 13.11
N CYS A 379 -23.21 -15.68 13.68
CA CYS A 379 -22.87 -16.02 15.07
C CYS A 379 -22.42 -17.47 15.26
N THR A 380 -22.45 -18.31 14.23
CA THR A 380 -22.02 -19.71 14.27
C THR A 380 -20.95 -19.94 13.24
N ALA A 381 -19.87 -20.61 13.64
CA ALA A 381 -18.77 -20.96 12.76
C ALA A 381 -19.20 -21.93 11.67
N GLN A 382 -18.61 -21.80 10.48
CA GLN A 382 -18.89 -22.66 9.33
C GLN A 382 -17.72 -22.62 8.34
N PRO A 383 -17.60 -23.59 7.41
CA PRO A 383 -16.58 -23.51 6.37
C PRO A 383 -16.63 -22.19 5.56
N GLY A 384 -15.49 -21.51 5.45
CA GLY A 384 -15.34 -20.26 4.73
C GLY A 384 -15.43 -19.03 5.63
N TRP A 385 -16.30 -18.08 5.28
CA TRP A 385 -16.51 -16.91 6.13
C TRP A 385 -17.65 -17.18 7.11
N ASP A 386 -17.43 -16.87 8.38
CA ASP A 386 -18.44 -16.72 9.42
C ASP A 386 -18.23 -15.44 10.23
N GLY A 387 -19.28 -15.02 10.93
CA GLY A 387 -19.25 -13.82 11.75
C GLY A 387 -18.24 -13.92 12.91
N PRO A 388 -18.29 -14.96 13.76
CA PRO A 388 -17.44 -15.04 14.94
C PRO A 388 -15.94 -14.97 14.63
N THR A 389 -15.50 -15.62 13.55
CA THR A 389 -14.07 -15.76 13.26
C THR A 389 -13.61 -15.14 11.94
N GLY A 390 -14.54 -14.62 11.14
CA GLY A 390 -14.24 -14.05 9.84
C GLY A 390 -13.80 -15.13 8.86
N LEU A 391 -12.64 -14.93 8.24
CA LEU A 391 -11.99 -15.91 7.37
C LEU A 391 -11.04 -16.87 8.12
N GLY A 392 -11.04 -16.81 9.46
CA GLY A 392 -10.15 -17.60 10.32
C GLY A 392 -8.84 -16.89 10.68
N THR A 393 -7.81 -17.66 11.03
CA THR A 393 -6.56 -17.15 11.62
C THR A 393 -5.33 -17.29 10.70
N PRO A 394 -4.28 -16.47 10.82
CA PRO A 394 -3.15 -16.50 9.88
C PRO A 394 -2.38 -17.83 9.78
N ILE A 395 -2.00 -18.20 8.55
CA ILE A 395 -0.95 -19.18 8.23
C ILE A 395 0.22 -18.43 7.60
N GLY A 396 1.15 -18.00 8.45
CA GLY A 396 2.21 -17.06 8.09
C GLY A 396 1.63 -15.68 7.72
N THR A 397 2.32 -14.95 6.86
CA THR A 397 1.99 -13.56 6.54
C THR A 397 1.25 -13.38 5.21
N ARG A 398 1.10 -14.46 4.42
CA ARG A 398 0.65 -14.35 3.02
C ARG A 398 -0.77 -13.79 2.88
N ALA A 399 -1.69 -14.15 3.78
CA ALA A 399 -3.05 -13.60 3.78
C ALA A 399 -3.09 -12.09 4.06
N LEU A 400 -2.08 -11.59 4.77
CA LEU A 400 -1.96 -10.20 5.22
C LEU A 400 -0.95 -9.40 4.38
N THR A 401 -0.37 -10.00 3.34
CA THR A 401 0.56 -9.33 2.44
C THR A 401 -0.23 -8.55 1.39
N SER A 402 0.26 -7.35 1.02
CA SER A 402 -0.33 -6.63 -0.11
C SER A 402 -0.42 -7.53 -1.33
N PRO A 403 -1.61 -7.67 -1.96
CA PRO A 403 -1.70 -8.28 -3.27
C PRO A 403 -0.76 -7.50 -4.18
N THR A 404 0.18 -8.18 -4.82
CA THR A 404 1.15 -7.52 -5.70
C THR A 404 0.39 -6.91 -6.87
N LYS A 405 0.08 -5.60 -6.82
CA LYS A 405 -0.02 -4.84 -8.07
C LYS A 405 1.38 -4.87 -8.65
N ALA A 406 1.54 -5.36 -9.88
CA ALA A 406 2.84 -5.38 -10.55
C ALA A 406 3.47 -3.99 -10.42
N ASN A 407 4.63 -3.92 -9.76
CA ASN A 407 5.32 -2.65 -9.61
C ASN A 407 5.61 -2.10 -11.02
N ARG A 408 5.28 -0.84 -11.27
CA ARG A 408 5.37 -0.21 -12.58
C ARG A 408 6.39 0.92 -12.54
N ILE A 409 7.40 0.80 -13.38
CA ILE A 409 8.34 1.87 -13.67
C ILE A 409 7.86 2.61 -14.92
N THR A 410 7.78 3.94 -14.84
CA THR A 410 7.53 4.80 -16.01
C THR A 410 8.80 5.60 -16.28
N VAL A 411 9.33 5.53 -17.49
CA VAL A 411 10.54 6.26 -17.90
C VAL A 411 10.17 7.36 -18.89
N SER A 412 10.72 8.56 -18.73
CA SER A 412 10.54 9.68 -19.66
C SER A 412 11.89 10.29 -20.05
N ALA A 413 12.02 10.63 -21.33
CA ALA A 413 13.14 11.34 -21.94
C ALA A 413 12.63 12.03 -23.22
N PRO A 414 13.37 12.97 -23.83
CA PRO A 414 13.03 13.50 -25.15
C PRO A 414 12.96 12.37 -26.19
N THR A 415 12.00 12.46 -27.10
CA THR A 415 11.76 11.44 -28.14
C THR A 415 12.74 11.55 -29.32
N GLN A 416 13.36 12.72 -29.52
CA GLN A 416 14.39 12.97 -30.52
C GLN A 416 15.60 13.73 -29.95
N GLN A 417 16.75 13.50 -30.56
CA GLN A 417 17.98 14.27 -30.32
C GLN A 417 18.85 14.41 -31.57
N PHE A 418 19.54 15.56 -31.67
CA PHE A 418 20.40 15.90 -32.79
C PHE A 418 21.75 16.43 -32.28
N ASN A 419 22.85 15.85 -32.76
CA ASN A 419 24.20 16.32 -32.44
C ASN A 419 25.15 16.13 -33.62
N ALA A 420 26.21 16.92 -33.68
CA ALA A 420 27.36 16.62 -34.52
C ALA A 420 28.27 15.60 -33.84
N ALA A 421 29.01 14.83 -34.64
CA ALA A 421 30.12 14.05 -34.12
C ALA A 421 31.13 14.97 -33.42
N GLY A 422 31.44 14.67 -32.15
CA GLY A 422 32.33 15.43 -31.28
C GLY A 422 31.63 16.37 -30.29
N ASP A 423 30.33 16.62 -30.42
CA ASP A 423 29.57 17.50 -29.52
C ASP A 423 29.58 16.99 -28.06
N VAL A 424 29.58 17.90 -27.08
CA VAL A 424 29.34 17.51 -25.68
C VAL A 424 27.84 17.27 -25.50
N VAL A 425 27.49 16.06 -25.10
CA VAL A 425 26.12 15.69 -24.76
C VAL A 425 25.97 15.61 -23.24
N VAL A 426 24.90 16.21 -22.72
CA VAL A 426 24.37 16.02 -21.36
C VAL A 426 22.85 16.02 -21.45
N LEU A 427 22.24 14.83 -21.41
CA LEU A 427 20.79 14.64 -21.51
C LEU A 427 20.28 13.85 -20.31
N ARG A 428 19.14 14.25 -19.73
CA ARG A 428 18.59 13.56 -18.54
C ARG A 428 17.33 12.77 -18.87
N ALA A 429 17.35 11.47 -18.60
CA ALA A 429 16.17 10.64 -18.47
C ALA A 429 15.63 10.69 -17.03
N ARG A 430 14.32 10.54 -16.87
CA ARG A 430 13.63 10.49 -15.57
C ARG A 430 12.86 9.18 -15.47
N ALA A 431 12.64 8.72 -14.25
CA ALA A 431 11.77 7.59 -13.99
C ALA A 431 10.93 7.85 -12.75
N THR A 432 9.71 7.32 -12.74
CA THR A 432 8.86 7.20 -11.57
C THR A 432 8.60 5.74 -11.28
N ASP A 433 8.57 5.39 -9.99
CA ASP A 433 8.34 4.04 -9.48
C ASP A 433 7.10 4.04 -8.60
N SER A 434 6.09 3.23 -8.94
CA SER A 434 4.89 3.08 -8.10
C SER A 434 5.17 2.45 -6.74
N GLY A 435 6.26 1.68 -6.62
CA GLY A 435 6.78 1.11 -5.38
C GLY A 435 7.71 2.05 -4.61
N ARG A 436 7.97 3.27 -5.14
CA ARG A 436 8.84 4.30 -4.55
C ARG A 436 10.28 3.84 -4.26
N GLY A 437 10.75 2.80 -4.96
CA GLY A 437 12.11 2.29 -4.86
C GLY A 437 13.13 3.12 -5.62
N LEU A 438 14.41 2.86 -5.35
CA LEU A 438 15.51 3.42 -6.14
C LEU A 438 15.52 2.78 -7.54
N VAL A 439 15.38 3.61 -8.58
CA VAL A 439 15.45 3.17 -9.98
C VAL A 439 16.88 3.27 -10.49
N ARG A 440 17.38 2.19 -11.09
CA ARG A 440 18.64 2.14 -11.84
C ARG A 440 18.39 2.25 -13.33
N PHE A 441 19.14 3.13 -13.99
CA PHE A 441 19.05 3.37 -15.42
C PHE A 441 20.05 2.53 -16.21
N SER A 442 19.65 2.16 -17.43
CA SER A 442 20.51 1.58 -18.46
C SER A 442 20.05 2.07 -19.83
N ALA A 443 20.95 2.03 -20.82
CA ALA A 443 20.64 2.46 -22.18
C ALA A 443 21.30 1.54 -23.19
N THR A 444 20.58 1.20 -24.25
CA THR A 444 21.07 0.40 -25.39
C THR A 444 20.88 1.19 -26.68
N GLY A 445 21.74 0.95 -27.68
CA GLY A 445 21.67 1.63 -28.97
C GLY A 445 22.24 3.06 -28.97
N LEU A 446 22.90 3.49 -27.90
CA LEU A 446 23.58 4.79 -27.84
C LEU A 446 24.61 4.94 -28.97
N PRO A 447 24.73 6.14 -29.57
CA PRO A 447 25.87 6.49 -30.41
C PRO A 447 27.21 6.20 -29.72
N ALA A 448 28.19 5.73 -30.49
CA ALA A 448 29.53 5.47 -29.98
C ALA A 448 30.10 6.72 -29.30
N GLY A 449 30.64 6.57 -28.08
CA GLY A 449 31.17 7.68 -27.28
C GLY A 449 30.18 8.31 -26.29
N LEU A 450 28.90 7.89 -26.30
CA LEU A 450 27.92 8.20 -25.26
C LEU A 450 27.74 7.05 -24.24
N ARG A 451 27.37 7.39 -23.01
CA ARG A 451 27.02 6.44 -21.93
C ARG A 451 25.98 7.04 -20.99
N ILE A 452 25.27 6.19 -20.25
CA ILE A 452 24.31 6.62 -19.21
C ILE A 452 24.84 6.32 -17.81
N ASP A 453 24.64 7.25 -16.88
CA ASP A 453 24.87 7.03 -15.46
C ASP A 453 23.68 6.30 -14.82
N ALA A 454 23.96 5.19 -14.14
CA ALA A 454 22.95 4.27 -13.66
C ALA A 454 22.10 4.82 -12.50
N LEU A 455 22.52 5.89 -11.82
CA LEU A 455 21.80 6.45 -10.66
C LEU A 455 21.05 7.74 -11.01
N SER A 456 21.70 8.64 -11.76
CA SER A 456 21.15 9.94 -12.09
C SER A 456 20.27 9.95 -13.34
N GLY A 457 20.39 8.93 -14.20
CA GLY A 457 19.73 8.87 -15.50
C GLY A 457 20.31 9.84 -16.54
N ILE A 458 21.49 10.41 -16.29
CA ILE A 458 22.16 11.32 -17.22
C ILE A 458 22.89 10.52 -18.29
N ILE A 459 22.55 10.74 -19.56
CA ILE A 459 23.28 10.33 -20.75
C ILE A 459 24.31 11.42 -21.06
N TYR A 460 25.58 11.05 -21.18
CA TYR A 460 26.66 12.01 -21.41
C TYR A 460 27.80 11.42 -22.24
N GLY A 461 28.60 12.30 -22.83
CA GLY A 461 29.78 11.94 -23.62
C GLY A 461 29.94 12.80 -24.86
N ARG A 462 30.66 12.26 -25.86
CA ARG A 462 30.78 12.86 -27.18
C ARG A 462 30.51 11.80 -28.24
N PRO A 463 29.47 11.93 -29.08
CA PRO A 463 29.20 10.94 -30.11
C PRO A 463 30.30 11.01 -31.16
N THR A 464 30.83 9.88 -31.62
CA THR A 464 31.99 9.86 -32.54
C THR A 464 31.65 9.38 -33.94
N ALA A 465 30.49 8.75 -34.11
CA ALA A 465 30.06 8.17 -35.37
C ALA A 465 28.76 8.84 -35.84
N PRO A 466 28.74 9.43 -37.03
CA PRO A 466 27.51 9.87 -37.67
C PRO A 466 26.58 8.68 -37.96
N GLY A 467 25.27 8.90 -37.84
CA GLY A 467 24.24 7.90 -38.10
C GLY A 467 22.95 8.21 -37.35
N THR A 468 21.91 7.43 -37.66
CA THR A 468 20.65 7.43 -36.91
C THR A 468 20.66 6.26 -35.94
N TYR A 469 20.35 6.53 -34.68
CA TYR A 469 20.38 5.60 -33.57
C TYR A 469 19.00 5.53 -32.92
N SER A 470 18.53 4.32 -32.63
CA SER A 470 17.35 4.11 -31.78
C SER A 470 17.84 3.74 -30.39
N VAL A 471 17.82 4.71 -29.48
CA VAL A 471 18.32 4.56 -28.11
C VAL A 471 17.19 4.18 -27.19
N THR A 472 17.22 2.97 -26.61
CA THR A 472 16.25 2.56 -25.59
C THR A 472 16.82 2.84 -24.21
N VAL A 473 16.16 3.70 -23.43
CA VAL A 473 16.48 3.95 -22.02
C VAL A 473 15.55 3.13 -21.15
N THR A 474 16.11 2.33 -20.24
CA THR A 474 15.36 1.44 -19.35
C THR A 474 15.64 1.79 -17.89
N GLY A 475 14.59 1.93 -17.09
CA GLY A 475 14.64 2.03 -15.63
C GLY A 475 14.28 0.68 -15.02
N THR A 476 15.04 0.24 -14.01
CA THR A 476 14.78 -1.00 -13.26
C THR A 476 14.96 -0.76 -11.77
N ASP A 477 14.05 -1.27 -10.94
CA ASP A 477 14.16 -1.18 -9.48
C ASP A 477 14.63 -2.51 -8.83
N SER A 478 14.63 -2.56 -7.50
CA SER A 478 14.98 -3.76 -6.74
C SER A 478 13.96 -4.91 -6.89
N THR A 479 12.70 -4.61 -7.20
CA THR A 479 11.66 -5.62 -7.43
C THR A 479 11.71 -6.24 -8.84
N LYS A 480 12.68 -5.81 -9.66
CA LYS A 480 12.85 -6.19 -11.09
C LYS A 480 11.75 -5.65 -12.01
N ALA A 481 10.93 -4.71 -11.53
CA ALA A 481 10.02 -3.97 -12.39
C ALA A 481 10.81 -3.14 -13.40
N ARG A 482 10.27 -3.02 -14.61
CA ARG A 482 10.94 -2.32 -15.72
C ARG A 482 9.99 -1.41 -16.46
N GLY A 483 10.52 -0.29 -16.93
CA GLY A 483 9.90 0.64 -17.86
C GLY A 483 10.95 1.12 -18.84
N ASN A 484 10.54 1.48 -20.05
CA ASN A 484 11.47 2.02 -21.04
C ASN A 484 10.83 3.15 -21.86
N THR A 485 11.70 3.91 -22.50
CA THR A 485 11.37 4.90 -23.54
C THR A 485 12.43 4.86 -24.63
N VAL A 486 12.10 5.36 -25.82
CA VAL A 486 12.98 5.36 -26.99
C VAL A 486 13.28 6.79 -27.41
N ILE A 487 14.57 7.06 -27.67
CA ILE A 487 15.08 8.31 -28.22
C ILE A 487 15.59 8.01 -29.63
N ASN A 488 15.05 8.71 -30.64
CA ASN A 488 15.60 8.70 -31.98
C ASN A 488 16.73 9.74 -32.04
N TRP A 489 17.98 9.27 -32.10
CA TRP A 489 19.16 10.13 -32.02
C TRP A 489 19.86 10.19 -33.37
N ILE A 490 19.97 11.38 -33.94
CA ILE A 490 20.69 11.63 -35.19
C ILE A 490 22.03 12.28 -34.85
N VAL A 491 23.11 11.62 -35.25
CA VAL A 491 24.45 12.17 -35.21
C VAL A 491 24.87 12.50 -36.63
N SER A 492 25.19 13.76 -36.91
CA SER A 492 25.66 14.21 -38.21
C SER A 492 27.18 14.36 -38.23
N THR A 493 27.76 14.50 -39.41
CA THR A 493 29.18 14.86 -39.58
C THR A 493 29.46 16.30 -39.19
N HIS A 494 28.46 17.18 -39.21
CA HIS A 494 28.57 18.61 -38.93
C HIS A 494 27.34 19.12 -38.19
N LYS A 495 27.51 20.11 -37.32
CA LYS A 495 26.41 20.72 -36.58
C LYS A 495 25.44 21.37 -37.57
N ASP A 496 24.15 21.01 -37.49
CA ASP A 496 23.11 21.64 -38.30
C ASP A 496 23.16 23.15 -38.08
N ALA A 497 23.19 23.91 -39.18
CA ALA A 497 23.25 25.36 -39.11
C ALA A 497 21.90 25.99 -38.75
N VAL A 498 20.81 25.23 -38.87
CA VAL A 498 19.47 25.61 -38.40
C VAL A 498 19.32 25.18 -36.94
N VAL A 499 18.89 26.10 -36.09
CA VAL A 499 18.46 25.79 -34.72
C VAL A 499 16.95 25.61 -34.68
N ASN A 500 16.48 24.62 -33.89
CA ASN A 500 15.04 24.36 -33.69
C ASN A 500 14.28 24.20 -35.02
N GLY A 501 14.87 23.46 -35.96
CA GLY A 501 14.27 23.23 -37.27
C GLY A 501 13.04 22.33 -37.25
N ASP A 502 12.86 21.59 -36.17
CA ASP A 502 11.70 20.75 -35.81
C ASP A 502 10.62 21.54 -35.03
N PHE A 503 10.86 22.81 -34.71
CA PHE A 503 9.92 23.71 -34.05
C PHE A 503 9.42 23.31 -32.65
N GLU A 504 10.04 22.29 -32.03
CA GLU A 504 9.66 21.79 -30.69
C GLU A 504 9.98 22.76 -29.55
N SER A 505 10.84 23.74 -29.80
CA SER A 505 11.22 24.79 -28.85
C SER A 505 10.51 26.12 -29.12
N GLY A 506 9.31 26.07 -29.71
CA GLY A 506 8.52 27.27 -30.06
C GLY A 506 9.28 28.16 -31.04
N THR A 507 9.30 29.47 -30.78
CA THR A 507 10.02 30.45 -31.64
C THR A 507 11.54 30.45 -31.46
N GLY A 508 12.12 29.49 -30.72
CA GLY A 508 13.56 29.45 -30.42
C GLY A 508 14.43 29.59 -31.67
N GLY A 509 15.09 30.74 -31.85
CA GLY A 509 15.96 31.04 -32.99
C GLY A 509 15.26 31.51 -34.28
N TRP A 510 13.92 31.52 -34.32
CA TRP A 510 13.12 31.92 -35.46
C TRP A 510 12.53 33.33 -35.28
N THR A 511 12.37 34.06 -36.37
CA THR A 511 11.57 35.29 -36.45
C THR A 511 10.35 35.01 -37.32
N GLU A 512 9.16 35.31 -36.82
CA GLU A 512 7.90 34.93 -37.47
C GLU A 512 6.86 36.07 -37.47
N THR A 513 5.89 35.98 -38.37
CA THR A 513 4.56 36.56 -38.14
C THR A 513 3.92 35.83 -36.94
N PRO A 514 3.25 36.53 -36.00
CA PRO A 514 2.69 35.89 -34.82
C PRO A 514 1.81 34.67 -35.14
N ASP A 515 1.96 33.61 -34.34
CA ASP A 515 1.19 32.37 -34.39
C ASP A 515 1.47 31.45 -35.61
N VAL A 516 2.57 31.70 -36.34
CA VAL A 516 3.06 30.82 -37.40
C VAL A 516 3.61 29.52 -36.82
N ILE A 517 4.51 29.56 -35.83
CA ILE A 517 5.04 28.36 -35.17
C ILE A 517 4.04 27.86 -34.13
N ARG A 518 3.70 26.57 -34.23
CA ARG A 518 2.75 25.87 -33.37
C ARG A 518 3.37 24.58 -32.84
N ALA A 519 2.91 24.14 -31.67
CA ALA A 519 3.40 22.95 -30.99
C ALA A 519 2.25 22.07 -30.46
N ASP A 520 1.18 21.92 -31.27
CA ASP A 520 0.00 21.13 -30.93
C ASP A 520 -0.03 19.72 -31.56
N GLY A 521 0.92 19.42 -32.46
CA GLY A 521 1.05 18.14 -33.16
C GLY A 521 -0.07 17.82 -34.14
N GLN A 522 -0.98 18.75 -34.41
CA GLN A 522 -2.15 18.46 -35.26
C GLN A 522 -1.74 18.27 -36.73
N TYR A 523 -0.74 19.03 -37.17
CA TYR A 523 -0.29 19.05 -38.56
C TYR A 523 1.22 18.83 -38.72
N SER A 524 1.92 18.46 -37.65
CA SER A 524 3.36 18.19 -37.71
C SER A 524 3.70 17.05 -38.67
N HIS A 525 4.88 17.12 -39.28
CA HIS A 525 5.49 16.01 -39.99
C HIS A 525 6.18 15.07 -39.00
N SER A 526 6.88 15.63 -38.01
CA SER A 526 7.48 14.90 -36.90
C SER A 526 7.27 15.67 -35.58
N GLY A 527 7.23 14.97 -34.44
CA GLY A 527 7.00 15.60 -33.15
C GLY A 527 5.65 16.34 -33.02
N LEU A 528 5.63 17.44 -32.26
CA LEU A 528 4.47 18.32 -32.04
C LEU A 528 4.60 19.67 -32.75
N GLY A 529 5.81 20.11 -33.06
CA GLY A 529 6.17 21.38 -33.67
C GLY A 529 5.91 21.44 -35.17
N TYR A 530 5.53 22.60 -35.69
CA TYR A 530 5.51 22.92 -37.12
C TYR A 530 5.28 24.42 -37.34
N ALA A 531 5.54 24.90 -38.55
CA ALA A 531 5.15 26.24 -38.99
C ALA A 531 3.92 26.20 -39.91
N TRP A 532 2.92 27.02 -39.61
CA TRP A 532 1.70 27.23 -40.38
C TRP A 532 1.72 28.62 -41.01
N LEU A 533 1.80 28.70 -42.34
CA LEU A 533 1.72 29.96 -43.08
C LEU A 533 0.48 29.97 -44.00
N GLY A 534 -0.23 31.10 -44.04
CA GLY A 534 -1.48 31.30 -44.77
C GLY A 534 -2.68 30.55 -44.17
N GLY A 535 -3.69 30.30 -45.00
CA GLY A 535 -4.90 29.55 -44.63
C GLY A 535 -6.00 30.40 -44.00
N THR A 536 -5.95 31.72 -44.11
CA THR A 536 -6.96 32.62 -43.51
C THR A 536 -8.14 32.89 -44.43
N GLY A 537 -8.01 32.63 -45.75
CA GLY A 537 -9.03 32.91 -46.76
C GLY A 537 -9.25 34.40 -47.04
N THR A 538 -8.33 35.24 -46.56
CA THR A 538 -8.31 36.70 -46.73
C THR A 538 -6.95 37.15 -47.22
N THR A 539 -6.85 38.35 -47.79
CA THR A 539 -5.55 38.87 -48.22
C THR A 539 -4.61 39.00 -47.02
N HIS A 540 -3.58 38.17 -46.96
CA HIS A 540 -2.65 38.10 -45.84
C HIS A 540 -1.23 37.71 -46.29
N THR A 541 -0.25 37.97 -45.44
CA THR A 541 1.16 37.61 -45.68
C THR A 541 1.78 37.14 -44.36
N ASP A 542 2.15 35.86 -44.31
CA ASP A 542 2.94 35.32 -43.21
C ASP A 542 4.40 35.20 -43.61
N SER A 543 5.28 35.32 -42.62
CA SER A 543 6.71 35.17 -42.79
C SER A 543 7.31 34.29 -41.68
N LEU A 544 8.34 33.54 -42.04
CA LEU A 544 9.16 32.77 -41.12
C LEU A 544 10.61 32.84 -41.57
N SER A 545 11.53 33.24 -40.69
CA SER A 545 12.94 33.39 -41.05
C SER A 545 13.92 33.01 -39.95
N GLN A 546 15.12 32.60 -40.37
CA GLN A 546 16.25 32.35 -39.49
C GLN A 546 17.56 32.71 -40.19
N ARG A 547 18.50 33.32 -39.45
CA ARG A 547 19.88 33.50 -39.90
C ARG A 547 20.71 32.24 -39.62
N VAL A 548 21.27 31.66 -40.68
CA VAL A 548 22.03 30.40 -40.63
C VAL A 548 23.43 30.60 -41.18
N SER A 549 24.42 29.93 -40.58
CA SER A 549 25.80 29.96 -41.10
C SER A 549 26.02 28.79 -42.05
N VAL A 550 26.09 29.07 -43.35
CA VAL A 550 26.26 28.03 -44.38
C VAL A 550 27.67 27.44 -44.28
N PRO A 551 27.81 26.10 -44.19
CA PRO A 551 29.12 25.44 -44.18
C PRO A 551 30.07 25.95 -45.28
N SER A 552 31.35 26.15 -44.95
CA SER A 552 32.35 26.68 -45.88
C SER A 552 32.90 25.65 -46.87
N PHE A 553 32.51 24.39 -46.73
CA PHE A 553 32.98 23.23 -47.50
C PHE A 553 31.80 22.26 -47.78
N GLY A 554 32.03 21.17 -48.50
CA GLY A 554 30.98 20.17 -48.81
C GLY A 554 30.01 20.67 -49.88
N HIS A 555 28.79 20.15 -49.98
CA HIS A 555 27.71 20.71 -50.83
C HIS A 555 26.54 21.10 -49.93
N PRO A 556 26.60 22.28 -49.28
CA PRO A 556 25.64 22.62 -48.26
C PRO A 556 24.24 22.65 -48.84
N THR A 557 23.31 21.94 -48.21
CA THR A 557 21.95 21.78 -48.73
C THR A 557 20.95 22.14 -47.65
N LEU A 558 20.06 23.08 -47.96
CA LEU A 558 18.86 23.30 -47.15
C LEU A 558 17.84 22.20 -47.46
N ARG A 559 17.31 21.56 -46.42
CA ARG A 559 16.22 20.59 -46.50
C ARG A 559 15.09 20.99 -45.54
N PHE A 560 13.85 20.67 -45.91
CA PHE A 560 12.67 20.86 -45.06
C PHE A 560 11.52 20.01 -45.59
N ALA A 561 10.61 19.60 -44.72
CA ALA A 561 9.34 19.00 -45.10
C ALA A 561 8.33 20.12 -45.40
N LEU A 562 7.60 20.00 -46.52
CA LEU A 562 6.53 20.92 -46.89
C LEU A 562 5.27 20.13 -47.29
N ARG A 563 4.12 20.56 -46.75
CA ARG A 563 2.79 20.17 -47.25
C ARG A 563 2.00 21.41 -47.60
N VAL A 564 1.41 21.43 -48.79
CA VAL A 564 0.54 22.49 -49.29
C VAL A 564 -0.90 21.99 -49.37
N VAL A 565 -1.84 22.71 -48.78
CA VAL A 565 -3.28 22.36 -48.77
C VAL A 565 -4.09 23.57 -49.23
N GLY A 566 -4.64 23.53 -50.45
CA GLY A 566 -5.50 24.61 -50.96
C GLY A 566 -5.17 25.09 -52.38
N GLY A 567 -5.60 26.33 -52.67
CA GLY A 567 -5.70 26.97 -54.00
C GLY A 567 -4.41 27.54 -54.62
N ASP A 568 -4.52 28.70 -55.27
CA ASP A 568 -3.54 29.30 -56.21
C ASP A 568 -2.53 30.27 -55.54
N ASP A 569 -2.46 30.29 -54.21
CA ASP A 569 -1.55 31.17 -53.47
C ASP A 569 -0.09 30.72 -53.53
N VAL A 570 0.81 31.58 -53.07
CA VAL A 570 2.25 31.38 -53.25
C VAL A 570 3.00 31.42 -51.92
N LEU A 571 3.85 30.42 -51.71
CA LEU A 571 4.94 30.46 -50.74
C LEU A 571 6.27 30.64 -51.47
N GLN A 572 7.01 31.69 -51.14
CA GLN A 572 8.35 31.93 -51.65
C GLN A 572 9.37 31.62 -50.57
N LEU A 573 10.41 30.85 -50.94
CA LEU A 573 11.61 30.68 -50.16
C LEU A 573 12.70 31.58 -50.75
N THR A 574 13.24 32.47 -49.93
CA THR A 574 14.35 33.36 -50.29
C THR A 574 15.60 33.08 -49.46
N VAL A 575 16.77 33.38 -50.04
CA VAL A 575 18.06 33.41 -49.36
C VAL A 575 18.62 34.82 -49.53
N ASP A 576 18.82 35.54 -48.43
CA ASP A 576 19.19 36.97 -48.42
C ASP A 576 18.30 37.83 -49.35
N GLY A 577 16.99 37.55 -49.37
CA GLY A 577 16.00 38.26 -50.18
C GLY A 577 15.92 37.83 -51.65
N HIS A 578 16.77 36.90 -52.11
CA HIS A 578 16.70 36.33 -53.45
C HIS A 578 15.85 35.04 -53.47
N THR A 579 14.77 35.02 -54.25
CA THR A 579 13.92 33.82 -54.39
C THR A 579 14.71 32.66 -54.98
N VAL A 580 14.80 31.57 -54.22
CA VAL A 580 15.44 30.33 -54.64
C VAL A 580 14.42 29.23 -54.97
N LYS A 581 13.20 29.33 -54.44
CA LYS A 581 12.11 28.40 -54.76
C LYS A 581 10.74 29.02 -54.53
N THR A 582 9.76 28.57 -55.30
CA THR A 582 8.36 29.01 -55.23
C THR A 582 7.45 27.78 -55.19
N PHE A 583 6.46 27.81 -54.31
CA PHE A 583 5.49 26.73 -54.13
C PHE A 583 4.07 27.29 -54.27
N ASN A 584 3.29 26.69 -55.15
CA ASN A 584 1.92 27.13 -55.46
C ASN A 584 1.04 25.96 -55.92
N ARG A 585 1.38 24.73 -55.50
CA ARG A 585 0.65 23.52 -55.88
C ARG A 585 0.39 22.68 -54.65
N SER A 586 -0.87 22.31 -54.49
CA SER A 586 -1.32 21.38 -53.46
C SER A 586 -0.57 20.05 -53.52
N THR A 587 -0.33 19.46 -52.34
CA THR A 587 0.37 18.19 -52.17
C THR A 587 -0.46 17.24 -51.30
N PRO A 588 -0.55 15.94 -51.64
CA PRO A 588 -1.36 14.99 -50.88
C PRO A 588 -0.81 14.72 -49.46
N SER A 589 0.51 14.85 -49.28
CA SER A 589 1.23 14.65 -48.02
C SER A 589 2.45 15.57 -47.96
N TYR A 590 3.15 15.58 -46.83
CA TYR A 590 4.48 16.18 -46.74
C TYR A 590 5.43 15.61 -47.80
N ALA A 591 6.24 16.48 -48.37
CA ALA A 591 7.32 16.14 -49.27
C ALA A 591 8.59 16.91 -48.87
N THR A 592 9.71 16.20 -48.78
CA THR A 592 11.00 16.82 -48.51
C THR A 592 11.45 17.69 -49.69
N GLN A 593 11.69 18.96 -49.40
CA GLN A 593 12.28 19.93 -50.32
C GLN A 593 13.79 19.99 -50.11
N SER A 594 14.51 20.35 -51.17
CA SER A 594 15.95 20.59 -51.10
C SER A 594 16.33 21.78 -51.96
N VAL A 595 17.26 22.60 -51.46
CA VAL A 595 17.86 23.75 -52.15
C VAL A 595 19.37 23.71 -51.94
N ASP A 596 20.12 23.79 -53.04
CA ASP A 596 21.59 23.87 -52.99
C ASP A 596 22.02 25.25 -52.50
N LEU A 597 22.75 25.28 -51.38
CA LEU A 597 23.31 26.48 -50.79
C LEU A 597 24.82 26.63 -51.09
N THR A 598 25.37 25.81 -51.98
CA THR A 598 26.75 25.93 -52.47
C THR A 598 27.16 27.37 -52.85
N PRO A 599 26.32 28.19 -53.50
CA PRO A 599 26.67 29.58 -53.81
C PRO A 599 26.94 30.47 -52.58
N TYR A 600 26.48 30.04 -51.40
CA TYR A 600 26.53 30.81 -50.14
C TYR A 600 27.55 30.26 -49.14
N ARG A 601 28.42 29.33 -49.52
CA ARG A 601 29.41 28.70 -48.63
C ARG A 601 30.19 29.69 -47.78
N GLY A 602 30.27 29.41 -46.49
CA GLY A 602 31.04 30.20 -45.52
C GLY A 602 30.43 31.56 -45.19
N ARG A 603 29.21 31.84 -45.68
CA ARG A 603 28.47 33.06 -45.34
C ARG A 603 27.37 32.74 -44.34
N THR A 604 27.04 33.72 -43.52
CA THR A 604 25.78 33.72 -42.78
C THR A 604 24.71 34.35 -43.65
N VAL A 605 23.64 33.59 -43.93
CA VAL A 605 22.52 34.02 -44.78
C VAL A 605 21.22 34.00 -44.00
N THR A 606 20.24 34.78 -44.44
CA THR A 606 18.85 34.71 -43.95
C THR A 606 18.06 33.78 -44.86
N LEU A 607 17.54 32.70 -44.29
CA LEU A 607 16.52 31.88 -44.93
C LEU A 607 15.16 32.45 -44.54
N GLU A 608 14.30 32.71 -45.52
CA GLU A 608 12.98 33.28 -45.27
C GLU A 608 11.92 32.62 -46.16
N TRP A 609 10.84 32.18 -45.53
CA TRP A 609 9.62 31.71 -46.17
C TRP A 609 8.55 32.80 -46.02
N THR A 610 7.97 33.23 -47.14
CA THR A 610 6.91 34.24 -47.17
C THR A 610 5.71 33.67 -47.92
N SER A 611 4.56 33.56 -47.26
CA SER A 611 3.29 33.24 -47.93
C SER A 611 2.61 34.52 -48.36
N THR A 612 1.95 34.52 -49.52
CA THR A 612 1.07 35.59 -49.95
C THR A 612 -0.25 34.98 -50.36
N GLU A 613 -1.27 35.25 -49.55
CA GLU A 613 -2.64 34.75 -49.75
C GLU A 613 -3.49 35.87 -50.35
N ASN A 614 -4.27 35.53 -51.38
CA ASN A 614 -5.28 36.42 -51.94
C ASN A 614 -6.66 36.19 -51.30
N GLU A 615 -7.61 37.09 -51.53
CA GLU A 615 -8.99 36.87 -51.08
C GLU A 615 -9.62 35.72 -51.89
N GLY A 616 -10.01 34.64 -51.21
CA GLY A 616 -10.51 33.44 -51.89
C GLY A 616 -10.47 32.16 -51.06
N ALA A 617 -10.36 31.03 -51.75
CA ALA A 617 -10.24 29.73 -51.10
C ALA A 617 -8.84 29.62 -50.44
N PRO A 618 -8.76 29.28 -49.14
CA PRO A 618 -7.51 29.37 -48.41
C PRO A 618 -6.47 28.37 -48.91
N THR A 619 -5.20 28.79 -48.88
CA THR A 619 -4.05 27.92 -49.10
C THR A 619 -3.14 27.91 -47.88
N THR A 620 -2.99 26.75 -47.27
CA THR A 620 -2.14 26.52 -46.11
C THR A 620 -0.81 25.89 -46.51
N PHE A 621 0.28 26.45 -46.02
CA PHE A 621 1.63 25.91 -46.15
C PHE A 621 2.13 25.45 -44.78
N LEU A 622 2.36 24.16 -44.65
CA LEU A 622 2.86 23.54 -43.43
C LEU A 622 4.32 23.16 -43.62
N LEU A 623 5.19 23.73 -42.79
CA LEU A 623 6.64 23.53 -42.81
C LEU A 623 7.10 22.78 -41.56
N ASP A 624 8.04 21.85 -41.73
CA ASP A 624 8.63 21.10 -40.62
C ASP A 624 10.03 20.57 -40.99
N ASP A 625 10.79 20.06 -40.01
CA ASP A 625 12.10 19.42 -40.16
C ASP A 625 13.13 20.23 -41.00
N VAL A 626 13.25 21.52 -40.74
CA VAL A 626 14.18 22.41 -41.45
C VAL A 626 15.63 22.14 -41.03
N SER A 627 16.53 21.95 -41.98
CA SER A 627 17.94 21.66 -41.72
C SER A 627 18.87 22.21 -42.79
N VAL A 628 20.06 22.64 -42.39
CA VAL A 628 21.17 23.00 -43.29
C VAL A 628 22.40 22.19 -42.90
N ASN A 629 22.77 21.26 -43.77
CA ASN A 629 23.88 20.33 -43.59
C ASN A 629 24.90 20.40 -44.72
#